data_AF-A0A1S3GY47-F1
#
_entry.id   AF-A0A1S3GY47-F1
#
_cell.length_a   1.000
_cell.length_b   1.000
_cell.length_c   1.000
_cell.angle_alpha   90.00
_cell.angle_beta   90.00
_cell.angle_gamma   90.00
#
_symmetry.space_group_name_H-M   'P 1'
#
loop_
_entity.id
_entity.type
_entity.pdbx_description
1 polymer ?
#
loop_
_entity_poly.entity_id
_entity_poly.type
_entity_poly.pdbx_seq_one_letter_code
_entity_poly.pdbx_strand_id
1 'polypeptide(L)'
;MQLLLENLGNENVHRSVKPQILSVFGDIALAIGGEFKKYLEVVLNTLQQASQAQVDKSDYDMVDYLNELREGCLEAYTGIVQGLKGDEENVHPDVMLVQPRVEFILSFIDHIAGDEDHTDGVVACAAGLIGDLCTAFGKDVLKLVEARPMIHELLTEGRRSKTNKAKTLATWATKELRKLKNQA
;
A
#
# COMPACT_ATOMS: atom_id res chain seq x y z
N MET A 1 14.40 14.13 3.95
CA MET A 1 14.53 12.67 3.70
C MET A 1 15.74 12.05 4.39
N GLN A 2 16.93 12.66 4.33
CA GLN A 2 18.17 12.11 4.88
C GLN A 2 18.06 11.54 6.32
N LEU A 3 17.63 12.33 7.30
CA LEU A 3 17.53 11.87 8.70
C LEU A 3 16.56 10.68 8.89
N LEU A 4 15.50 10.60 8.08
CA LEU A 4 14.54 9.50 8.13
C LEU A 4 15.17 8.20 7.61
N LEU A 5 15.90 8.29 6.50
CA LEU A 5 16.64 7.15 5.93
C LEU A 5 17.76 6.67 6.86
N GLU A 6 18.48 7.60 7.49
CA GLU A 6 19.50 7.27 8.50
C GLU A 6 18.91 6.52 9.69
N ASN A 7 17.72 6.92 10.18
CA ASN A 7 17.04 6.22 11.26
C ASN A 7 16.56 4.82 10.86
N LEU A 8 16.12 4.62 9.61
CA LEU A 8 15.72 3.28 9.14
C LEU A 8 16.89 2.29 9.06
N GLY A 9 18.09 2.79 8.74
CA GLY A 9 19.32 2.01 8.71
C GLY A 9 19.95 1.77 10.08
N ASN A 10 19.45 2.41 11.15
CA ASN A 10 20.01 2.26 12.49
C ASN A 10 19.29 1.16 13.27
N GLU A 11 19.97 0.04 13.48
CA GLU A 11 19.43 -1.12 14.22
C GLU A 11 19.17 -0.85 15.71
N ASN A 12 19.74 0.24 16.27
CA ASN A 12 19.50 0.63 17.65
C ASN A 12 18.20 1.44 17.84
N VAL A 13 17.54 1.82 16.74
CA VAL A 13 16.26 2.53 16.81
C VAL A 13 15.15 1.54 17.15
N HIS A 14 14.27 1.92 18.08
CA HIS A 14 13.16 1.08 18.50
C HIS A 14 12.26 0.72 17.31
N ARG A 15 11.87 -0.54 17.20
CA ARG A 15 11.10 -1.09 16.06
C ARG A 15 9.85 -0.29 15.72
N SER A 16 9.14 0.24 16.71
CA SER A 16 7.92 1.05 16.51
C SER A 16 8.15 2.34 15.72
N VAL A 17 9.40 2.82 15.59
CA VAL A 17 9.71 4.02 14.80
C VAL A 17 9.67 3.72 13.30
N LYS A 18 10.01 2.48 12.88
CA LYS A 18 10.08 2.13 11.45
C LYS A 18 8.72 2.30 10.74
N PRO A 19 7.59 1.75 11.24
CA PRO A 19 6.28 1.97 10.63
C PRO A 19 5.93 3.45 10.46
N GLN A 20 6.23 4.26 11.48
CA GLN A 20 5.94 5.71 11.48
C GLN A 20 6.76 6.45 10.41
N ILE A 21 8.03 6.08 10.23
CA ILE A 21 8.86 6.64 9.15
C ILE A 21 8.34 6.24 7.77
N LEU A 22 7.87 5.00 7.61
CA LEU A 22 7.32 4.56 6.32
C LEU A 22 6.04 5.33 5.99
N SER A 23 5.11 5.44 6.93
CA SER A 23 3.86 6.18 6.74
C SER A 23 4.11 7.65 6.34
N VAL A 24 5.04 8.35 7.02
CA VAL A 24 5.36 9.74 6.69
C VAL A 24 6.03 9.91 5.32
N PHE A 25 6.64 8.87 4.73
CA PHE A 25 7.06 8.95 3.32
C PHE A 25 5.88 9.15 2.38
N GLY A 26 4.74 8.51 2.67
CA GLY A 26 3.50 8.73 1.95
C GLY A 26 3.01 10.18 2.09
N ASP A 27 2.98 10.71 3.31
CA ASP A 27 2.57 12.10 3.57
C ASP A 27 3.48 13.10 2.85
N ILE A 28 4.79 12.88 2.86
CA ILE A 28 5.74 13.73 2.15
C ILE A 28 5.49 13.65 0.64
N ALA A 29 5.28 12.46 0.08
CA ALA A 29 5.00 12.27 -1.34
C ALA A 29 3.70 13.00 -1.76
N LEU A 30 2.65 12.92 -0.94
CA LEU A 30 1.41 13.67 -1.14
C LEU A 30 1.67 15.18 -1.12
N ALA A 31 2.45 15.66 -0.16
CA ALA A 31 2.67 17.09 0.03
C ALA A 31 3.51 17.75 -1.07
N ILE A 32 4.49 17.03 -1.63
CA ILE A 32 5.45 17.59 -2.60
C ILE A 32 5.28 17.07 -4.02
N GLY A 33 4.39 16.09 -4.24
CA GLY A 33 4.06 15.52 -5.55
C GLY A 33 5.29 15.15 -6.37
N GLY A 34 5.42 15.74 -7.57
CA GLY A 34 6.52 15.47 -8.51
C GLY A 34 7.93 15.72 -7.95
N GLU A 35 8.10 16.57 -6.94
CA GLU A 35 9.41 16.78 -6.30
C GLU A 35 9.90 15.53 -5.56
N PHE A 36 9.00 14.59 -5.25
CA PHE A 36 9.33 13.32 -4.60
C PHE A 36 10.16 12.39 -5.47
N LYS A 37 10.20 12.60 -6.80
CA LYS A 37 11.02 11.81 -7.74
C LYS A 37 12.49 11.66 -7.31
N LYS A 38 13.03 12.69 -6.63
CA LYS A 38 14.40 12.72 -6.09
C LYS A 38 14.66 11.63 -5.04
N TYR A 39 13.61 11.14 -4.38
CA TYR A 39 13.68 10.14 -3.30
C TYR A 39 13.01 8.82 -3.68
N LEU A 40 12.35 8.78 -4.84
CA LEU A 40 11.47 7.67 -5.20
C LEU A 40 12.21 6.33 -5.23
N GLU A 41 13.38 6.27 -5.86
CA GLU A 41 14.14 5.02 -5.95
C GLU A 41 14.53 4.47 -4.58
N VAL A 42 15.12 5.30 -3.72
CA VAL A 42 15.54 4.87 -2.38
C VAL A 42 14.34 4.46 -1.53
N VAL A 43 13.25 5.23 -1.56
CA VAL A 43 12.05 4.92 -0.79
C VAL A 43 11.38 3.64 -1.27
N LEU A 44 11.25 3.42 -2.58
CA LEU A 44 10.67 2.18 -3.12
C LEU A 44 11.51 0.95 -2.76
N ASN A 45 12.84 1.05 -2.79
CA ASN A 45 13.72 -0.05 -2.37
C ASN A 45 13.57 -0.34 -0.86
N THR A 46 13.46 0.69 -0.03
CA THR A 46 13.21 0.53 1.41
C THR A 46 11.84 -0.09 1.70
N LEU A 47 10.78 0.36 1.01
CA LEU A 47 9.45 -0.23 1.14
C LEU A 47 9.43 -1.69 0.68
N GLN A 48 10.14 -2.01 -0.41
CA GLN A 48 10.25 -3.39 -0.87
C GLN A 48 10.86 -4.32 0.19
N GLN A 49 11.92 -3.87 0.88
CA GLN A 49 12.54 -4.63 1.96
C GLN A 49 11.61 -4.76 3.17
N ALA A 50 10.96 -3.66 3.58
CA ALA A 50 10.05 -3.67 4.73
C ALA A 50 8.81 -4.54 4.51
N SER A 51 8.23 -4.53 3.30
CA SER A 51 7.09 -5.38 2.91
C SER A 51 7.40 -6.88 2.95
N GLN A 52 8.68 -7.26 2.91
CA GLN A 52 9.13 -8.66 2.98
C GLN A 52 9.48 -9.10 4.41
N ALA A 53 9.32 -8.24 5.41
CA ALA A 53 9.58 -8.59 6.79
C ALA A 53 8.71 -9.77 7.25
N GLN A 54 9.32 -10.68 8.00
CA GLN A 54 8.66 -11.81 8.64
C GLN A 54 9.00 -11.81 10.12
N VAL A 55 8.08 -12.32 10.92
CA VAL A 55 8.22 -12.41 12.37
C VAL A 55 7.80 -13.79 12.86
N ASP A 56 8.18 -14.12 14.10
CA ASP A 56 7.66 -15.30 14.78
C ASP A 56 6.18 -15.06 15.14
N LYS A 57 5.28 -15.83 14.53
CA LYS A 57 3.83 -15.75 14.76
C LYS A 57 3.40 -16.24 16.14
N SER A 58 4.28 -16.90 16.89
CA SER A 58 4.01 -17.28 18.28
C SER A 58 4.19 -16.13 19.27
N ASP A 59 4.86 -15.05 18.85
CA ASP A 59 5.03 -13.82 19.62
C ASP A 59 3.98 -12.78 19.19
N TYR A 60 2.95 -12.60 20.01
CA TYR A 60 1.84 -11.67 19.72
C TYR A 60 2.31 -10.22 19.56
N ASP A 61 3.32 -9.77 20.32
CA ASP A 61 3.85 -8.41 20.18
C ASP A 61 4.50 -8.21 18.80
N MET A 62 5.09 -9.28 18.27
CA MET A 62 5.70 -9.26 16.94
C MET A 62 4.66 -9.31 15.82
N VAL A 63 3.55 -10.03 16.01
CA VAL A 63 2.42 -10.03 15.08
C VAL A 63 1.78 -8.63 14.99
N ASP A 64 1.56 -7.97 16.13
CA ASP A 64 1.06 -6.60 16.16
C ASP A 64 2.02 -5.64 15.45
N TYR A 65 3.32 -5.74 15.76
CA TYR A 65 4.36 -4.97 15.06
C TYR A 65 4.39 -5.22 13.55
N LEU A 66 4.23 -6.46 13.10
CA LEU A 66 4.19 -6.80 11.68
C LEU A 66 3.00 -6.13 10.99
N ASN A 67 1.84 -6.11 11.64
CA ASN A 67 0.66 -5.42 11.13
C ASN A 67 0.87 -3.90 11.06
N GLU A 68 1.47 -3.28 12.07
CA GLU A 68 1.84 -1.86 12.03
C GLU A 68 2.79 -1.56 10.86
N LEU A 69 3.81 -2.40 10.67
CA LEU A 69 4.78 -2.25 9.59
C LEU A 69 4.11 -2.40 8.21
N ARG A 70 3.20 -3.37 8.06
CA ARG A 70 2.41 -3.57 6.84
C ARG A 70 1.53 -2.37 6.55
N GLU A 71 0.82 -1.84 7.55
CA GLU A 71 0.00 -0.64 7.41
C GLU A 71 0.85 0.56 6.96
N GLY A 72 2.00 0.81 7.61
CA GLY A 72 2.92 1.87 7.23
C GLY A 72 3.46 1.72 5.80
N CYS A 73 3.71 0.49 5.32
CA CYS A 73 4.09 0.26 3.92
C CYS A 73 2.96 0.59 2.95
N LEU A 74 1.74 0.15 3.25
CA LEU A 74 0.56 0.36 2.40
C LEU A 74 0.22 1.85 2.30
N GLU A 75 0.25 2.57 3.42
CA GLU A 75 0.05 4.02 3.47
C GLU A 75 1.12 4.77 2.66
N ALA A 76 2.39 4.35 2.78
CA ALA A 76 3.48 4.92 1.98
C ALA A 76 3.23 4.76 0.47
N TYR A 77 2.86 3.56 0.02
CA TYR A 77 2.53 3.33 -1.38
C TYR A 77 1.32 4.14 -1.84
N THR A 78 0.26 4.24 -1.03
CA THR A 78 -0.90 5.09 -1.32
C THR A 78 -0.47 6.54 -1.50
N GLY A 79 0.31 7.09 -0.58
CA GLY A 79 0.77 8.48 -0.66
C GLY A 79 1.67 8.74 -1.87
N ILE A 80 2.54 7.79 -2.22
CA ILE A 80 3.39 7.88 -3.43
C ILE A 80 2.56 7.84 -4.71
N VAL A 81 1.64 6.87 -4.83
CA VAL A 81 0.80 6.72 -6.02
C VAL A 81 -0.08 7.95 -6.21
N GLN A 82 -0.74 8.42 -5.15
CA GLN A 82 -1.58 9.61 -5.20
C GLN A 82 -0.77 10.89 -5.46
N GLY A 83 0.35 11.09 -4.76
CA GLY A 83 1.19 12.27 -4.92
C GLY A 83 1.78 12.41 -6.32
N LEU A 84 2.17 11.30 -6.96
CA LEU A 84 2.68 11.32 -8.34
C LEU A 84 1.58 11.32 -9.42
N LYS A 85 0.39 10.84 -9.08
CA LYS A 85 -0.80 10.92 -9.96
C LYS A 85 -1.33 12.36 -10.05
N GLY A 86 -1.23 13.13 -8.97
CA GLY A 86 -1.76 14.50 -8.87
C GLY A 86 -3.28 14.56 -8.67
N ASP A 87 -3.78 15.76 -8.41
CA ASP A 87 -5.19 16.02 -8.08
C ASP A 87 -6.07 16.38 -9.29
N GLU A 88 -5.49 16.46 -10.48
CA GLU A 88 -6.22 16.77 -11.72
C GLU A 88 -7.01 15.55 -12.23
N GLU A 89 -7.97 15.81 -13.12
CA GLU A 89 -8.80 14.75 -13.72
C GLU A 89 -7.95 13.78 -14.57
N ASN A 90 -6.86 14.27 -15.16
CA ASN A 90 -5.91 13.47 -15.91
C ASN A 90 -4.80 12.94 -15.01
N VAL A 91 -4.48 11.66 -15.14
CA VAL A 91 -3.36 11.03 -14.45
C VAL A 91 -2.04 11.65 -14.91
N HIS A 92 -1.28 12.22 -13.98
CA HIS A 92 0.01 12.81 -14.28
C HIS A 92 1.05 11.74 -14.67
N PRO A 93 1.89 11.95 -15.71
CA PRO A 93 2.82 10.93 -16.21
C PRO A 93 3.83 10.41 -15.20
N ASP A 94 4.15 11.18 -14.16
CA ASP A 94 5.11 10.79 -13.13
C ASP A 94 4.72 9.50 -12.40
N VAL A 95 3.42 9.19 -12.28
CA VAL A 95 2.99 7.94 -11.64
C VAL A 95 3.46 6.70 -12.41
N MET A 96 3.79 6.84 -13.71
CA MET A 96 4.35 5.74 -14.51
C MET A 96 5.72 5.29 -14.04
N LEU A 97 6.44 6.10 -13.25
CA LEU A 97 7.68 5.70 -12.59
C LEU A 97 7.45 4.58 -11.55
N VAL A 98 6.22 4.46 -11.03
CA VAL A 98 5.81 3.42 -10.06
C VAL A 98 5.23 2.20 -10.77
N GLN A 99 4.86 2.30 -12.06
CA GLN A 99 4.25 1.20 -12.82
C GLN A 99 5.03 -0.13 -12.71
N PRO A 100 6.38 -0.17 -12.81
CA PRO A 100 7.13 -1.42 -12.68
C PRO A 100 7.04 -2.08 -11.30
N ARG A 101 6.57 -1.36 -10.27
CA ARG A 101 6.40 -1.87 -8.90
C ARG A 101 4.99 -2.40 -8.62
N VAL A 102 4.02 -2.17 -9.51
CA VAL A 102 2.61 -2.55 -9.30
C VAL A 102 2.46 -4.05 -9.05
N GLU A 103 3.18 -4.90 -9.79
CA GLU A 103 3.14 -6.35 -9.60
C GLU A 103 3.64 -6.78 -8.21
N PHE A 104 4.69 -6.14 -7.71
CA PHE A 104 5.19 -6.38 -6.36
C PHE A 104 4.18 -5.94 -5.30
N ILE A 105 3.59 -4.75 -5.44
CA ILE A 105 2.58 -4.22 -4.51
C ILE A 105 1.38 -5.17 -4.43
N LEU A 106 0.88 -5.64 -5.57
CA LEU A 106 -0.24 -6.59 -5.59
C LEU A 106 0.15 -7.95 -5.02
N SER A 107 1.37 -8.43 -5.26
CA SER A 107 1.88 -9.66 -4.60
C SER A 107 1.96 -9.50 -3.07
N PHE A 108 2.35 -8.32 -2.59
CA PHE A 108 2.40 -8.01 -1.17
C PHE A 108 1.00 -8.02 -0.54
N ILE A 109 0.02 -7.40 -1.18
CA ILE A 109 -1.38 -7.40 -0.70
C ILE A 109 -1.98 -8.83 -0.74
N ASP A 110 -1.69 -9.60 -1.78
CA ASP A 110 -2.12 -11.00 -1.92
C ASP A 110 -1.53 -11.88 -0.80
N HIS A 111 -0.27 -11.64 -0.43
CA HIS A 111 0.36 -12.31 0.71
C HIS A 111 -0.29 -11.93 2.06
N ILE A 112 -0.58 -10.64 2.27
CA ILE A 112 -1.33 -10.17 3.46
C ILE A 112 -2.70 -10.85 3.53
N ALA A 113 -3.41 -10.94 2.40
CA ALA A 113 -4.74 -11.54 2.35
C ALA A 113 -4.74 -13.04 2.71
N GLY A 114 -3.63 -13.75 2.47
CA GLY A 114 -3.42 -15.14 2.88
C GLY A 114 -2.99 -15.32 4.34
N ASP A 115 -2.74 -14.23 5.06
CA ASP A 115 -2.30 -14.26 6.45
C ASP A 115 -3.51 -14.07 7.38
N GLU A 116 -3.90 -15.07 8.16
CA GLU A 116 -5.07 -14.99 9.06
C GLU A 116 -4.93 -13.94 10.18
N ASP A 117 -3.73 -13.43 10.44
CA ASP A 117 -3.44 -12.47 11.51
C ASP A 117 -3.55 -11.00 11.06
N HIS A 118 -4.04 -10.72 9.85
CA HIS A 118 -4.18 -9.35 9.38
C HIS A 118 -5.28 -8.57 10.11
N THR A 119 -5.05 -7.29 10.37
CA THR A 119 -6.02 -6.44 11.06
C THR A 119 -6.98 -5.74 10.10
N ASP A 120 -8.13 -5.27 10.61
CA ASP A 120 -9.04 -4.39 9.88
C ASP A 120 -8.34 -3.12 9.34
N GLY A 121 -7.32 -2.62 10.04
CA GLY A 121 -6.50 -1.48 9.60
C GLY A 121 -5.73 -1.81 8.33
N VAL A 122 -5.03 -2.95 8.34
CA VAL A 122 -4.30 -3.47 7.18
C VAL A 122 -5.24 -3.75 6.01
N VAL A 123 -6.40 -4.37 6.24
CA VAL A 123 -7.44 -4.60 5.22
C VAL A 123 -7.91 -3.28 4.61
N ALA A 124 -8.14 -2.26 5.44
CA ALA A 124 -8.55 -0.94 4.99
C ALA A 124 -7.50 -0.28 4.09
N CYS A 125 -6.23 -0.27 4.51
CA CYS A 125 -5.14 0.34 3.75
C CYS A 125 -4.86 -0.44 2.45
N ALA A 126 -4.90 -1.77 2.49
CA ALA A 126 -4.76 -2.61 1.29
C ALA A 126 -5.88 -2.35 0.28
N ALA A 127 -7.14 -2.29 0.75
CA ALA A 127 -8.26 -1.94 -0.09
C ALA A 127 -8.13 -0.54 -0.71
N GLY A 128 -7.74 0.46 0.10
CA GLY A 128 -7.46 1.82 -0.39
C GLY A 128 -6.43 1.81 -1.51
N LEU A 129 -5.28 1.16 -1.29
CA LEU A 129 -4.21 1.07 -2.27
C LEU A 129 -4.65 0.38 -3.56
N ILE A 130 -5.44 -0.70 -3.50
CA ILE A 130 -6.00 -1.35 -4.71
C ILE A 130 -6.83 -0.36 -5.53
N GLY A 131 -7.69 0.41 -4.87
CA GLY A 131 -8.49 1.42 -5.57
C GLY A 131 -7.61 2.53 -6.16
N ASP A 132 -6.59 2.99 -5.45
CA ASP A 132 -5.63 3.98 -5.95
C ASP A 132 -4.92 3.49 -7.21
N LEU A 133 -4.41 2.24 -7.19
CA LEU A 133 -3.79 1.59 -8.34
C LEU A 133 -4.76 1.50 -9.53
N CYS A 134 -6.02 1.17 -9.31
CA CYS A 134 -7.04 1.15 -10.36
C CYS A 134 -7.20 2.53 -11.02
N THR A 135 -7.22 3.60 -10.22
CA THR A 135 -7.37 4.96 -10.74
C THR A 135 -6.09 5.50 -11.42
N ALA A 136 -4.92 4.99 -11.05
CA ALA A 136 -3.63 5.43 -11.60
C ALA A 136 -3.23 4.67 -12.87
N PHE A 137 -3.46 3.36 -12.93
CA PHE A 137 -2.92 2.48 -13.97
C PHE A 137 -4.00 1.76 -14.80
N GLY A 138 -5.27 1.90 -14.44
CA GLY A 138 -6.38 1.42 -15.25
C GLY A 138 -6.41 -0.09 -15.45
N LYS A 139 -6.78 -0.52 -16.66
CA LYS A 139 -7.12 -1.92 -16.99
C LYS A 139 -6.01 -2.94 -16.74
N ASP A 140 -4.75 -2.53 -16.73
CA ASP A 140 -3.64 -3.47 -16.49
C ASP A 140 -3.66 -3.99 -15.04
N VAL A 141 -4.12 -3.17 -14.08
CA VAL A 141 -4.31 -3.59 -12.68
C VAL A 141 -5.40 -4.64 -12.56
N LEU A 142 -6.48 -4.53 -13.34
CA LEU A 142 -7.59 -5.49 -13.29
C LEU A 142 -7.11 -6.93 -13.55
N LYS A 143 -6.29 -7.13 -14.59
CA LYS A 143 -5.74 -8.45 -14.93
C LYS A 143 -4.86 -9.01 -13.81
N LEU A 144 -4.02 -8.16 -13.22
CA LEU A 144 -3.13 -8.56 -12.13
C LEU A 144 -3.89 -8.90 -10.85
N VAL A 145 -4.99 -8.20 -10.55
CA VAL A 145 -5.87 -8.50 -9.42
C VAL A 145 -6.68 -9.77 -9.67
N GLU A 146 -7.25 -9.97 -10.86
CA GLU A 146 -8.01 -11.19 -11.19
C GLU A 146 -7.13 -12.45 -11.16
N ALA A 147 -5.81 -12.32 -11.37
CA ALA A 147 -4.85 -13.42 -11.22
C ALA A 147 -4.52 -13.78 -9.75
N ARG A 148 -5.03 -13.01 -8.77
CA ARG A 148 -4.69 -13.11 -7.34
C ARG A 148 -5.95 -13.28 -6.49
N PRO A 149 -6.44 -14.52 -6.30
CA PRO A 149 -7.75 -14.75 -5.71
C PRO A 149 -7.87 -14.27 -4.26
N MET A 150 -6.79 -14.24 -3.49
CA MET A 150 -6.85 -13.79 -2.09
C MET A 150 -7.21 -12.30 -1.97
N ILE A 151 -6.84 -11.48 -2.96
CA ILE A 151 -7.26 -10.08 -3.00
C ILE A 151 -8.79 -9.96 -3.06
N HIS A 152 -9.48 -10.85 -3.78
CA HIS A 152 -10.95 -10.84 -3.83
C HIS A 152 -11.59 -11.23 -2.50
N GLU A 153 -10.98 -12.16 -1.77
CA GLU A 153 -11.42 -12.53 -0.42
C GLU A 153 -11.21 -11.38 0.57
N LEU A 154 -10.02 -10.74 0.56
CA LEU A 154 -9.73 -9.56 1.40
C LEU A 154 -10.72 -8.41 1.15
N LEU A 155 -11.06 -8.12 -0.11
CA LEU A 155 -12.07 -7.10 -0.42
C LEU A 155 -13.48 -7.53 0.01
N THR A 156 -13.77 -8.83 0.04
CA THR A 156 -15.06 -9.34 0.50
C THR A 156 -15.17 -9.28 2.02
N GLU A 157 -14.10 -9.64 2.72
CA GLU A 157 -13.96 -9.46 4.15
C GLU A 157 -14.10 -8.00 4.56
N GLY A 158 -13.33 -7.09 3.94
CA GLY A 158 -13.38 -5.66 4.25
C GLY A 158 -14.80 -5.08 4.12
N ARG A 159 -15.57 -5.48 3.09
CA ARG A 159 -16.97 -5.05 2.92
C ARG A 159 -17.90 -5.55 4.04
N ARG A 160 -17.57 -6.66 4.68
CA ARG A 160 -18.31 -7.24 5.81
C ARG A 160 -17.81 -6.75 7.18
N SER A 161 -16.63 -6.13 7.23
CA SER A 161 -16.04 -5.61 8.46
C SER A 161 -16.99 -4.69 9.23
N LYS A 162 -16.87 -4.72 10.57
CA LYS A 162 -17.56 -3.78 11.46
C LYS A 162 -16.87 -2.42 11.49
N THR A 163 -15.60 -2.37 11.08
CA THR A 163 -14.81 -1.14 11.02
C THR A 163 -15.22 -0.33 9.80
N ASN A 164 -15.72 0.90 10.03
CA ASN A 164 -16.26 1.75 8.97
C ASN A 164 -15.23 2.08 7.88
N LYS A 165 -13.96 2.31 8.25
CA LYS A 165 -12.87 2.61 7.30
C LYS A 165 -12.67 1.43 6.34
N ALA A 166 -12.50 0.21 6.87
CA ALA A 166 -12.35 -1.02 6.09
C ALA A 166 -13.53 -1.24 5.14
N LYS A 167 -14.78 -1.15 5.65
CA LYS A 167 -15.99 -1.30 4.84
C LYS A 167 -16.06 -0.30 3.69
N THR A 168 -15.76 0.98 3.98
CA THR A 168 -15.83 2.05 3.00
C THR A 168 -14.81 1.85 1.88
N LEU A 169 -13.55 1.62 2.25
CA LEU A 169 -12.47 1.47 1.27
C LEU A 169 -12.60 0.19 0.46
N ALA A 170 -12.97 -0.94 1.08
CA ALA A 170 -13.21 -2.19 0.36
C ALA A 170 -14.39 -2.09 -0.62
N THR A 171 -15.46 -1.38 -0.24
CA THR A 171 -16.59 -1.10 -1.14
C THR A 171 -16.17 -0.22 -2.31
N TRP A 172 -15.38 0.82 -2.03
CA TRP A 172 -14.88 1.73 -3.06
C TRP A 172 -13.93 1.04 -4.03
N ALA A 173 -12.93 0.30 -3.54
CA ALA A 173 -11.98 -0.45 -4.38
C ALA A 173 -12.70 -1.46 -5.28
N THR A 174 -13.70 -2.17 -4.73
CA THR A 174 -14.54 -3.08 -5.51
C THR A 174 -15.30 -2.34 -6.64
N LYS A 175 -15.75 -1.10 -6.37
CA LYS A 175 -16.41 -0.26 -7.39
C LYS A 175 -15.43 0.16 -8.48
N GLU A 176 -14.21 0.57 -8.15
CA GLU A 176 -13.20 0.97 -9.14
C GLU A 176 -12.80 -0.21 -10.04
N LEU A 177 -12.55 -1.39 -9.48
CA LEU A 177 -12.31 -2.62 -10.26
C LEU A 177 -13.47 -2.92 -11.22
N ARG A 178 -14.72 -2.76 -10.77
CA ARG A 178 -15.91 -2.96 -11.61
C ARG A 178 -16.00 -1.94 -12.75
N LYS A 179 -15.62 -0.67 -12.52
CA LYS A 179 -15.57 0.34 -13.60
C LYS A 179 -14.59 -0.08 -14.69
N LEU A 180 -13.40 -0.55 -14.31
CA LEU A 180 -12.38 -1.01 -15.27
C LEU A 180 -12.86 -2.20 -16.10
N LYS A 181 -13.59 -3.13 -15.48
CA LYS A 181 -14.18 -4.29 -16.16
C LYS A 181 -15.22 -3.91 -17.21
N ASN A 182 -15.96 -2.83 -16.97
CA ASN A 182 -17.03 -2.35 -17.84
C ASN A 182 -16.56 -1.30 -18.85
N GLN A 183 -15.34 -0.79 -18.73
CA GLN A 183 -14.75 0.14 -19.68
C GLN A 183 -14.45 -0.64 -20.97
N ALA A 184 -14.92 -0.15 -22.12
CA ALA A 184 -14.68 -0.77 -23.42
C ALA A 184 -13.18 -0.80 -23.76
#